data_AF-A0A0B1S2F5-F1
#
_entry.id   AF-A0A0B1S2F5-F1
#
_cell.length_a   1.000
_cell.length_b   1.000
_cell.length_c   1.000
_cell.angle_alpha   90.00
_cell.angle_beta   90.00
_cell.angle_gamma   90.00
#
_symmetry.space_group_name_H-M   'P 1'
#
loop_
_entity.id
_entity.type
_entity.pdbx_description
1 polymer ?
#
loop_
_entity_poly.entity_id
_entity_poly.type
_entity_poly.pdbx_seq_one_letter_code
_entity_poly.pdbx_strand_id
1 'polypeptide(L)'
;MEVEGTRRLLRWVVQEGLKINSLTTDSSRNITTLLNELKPELGPIAHFYDGWHMIKWLGNRLREESKASGCAPIAVWAENVKTHLWRSIQVGAGNGDMVNHVFNTCLMHVRNVHQWAPVSVLYIP
;
A
#
# COMPACT_ATOMS: atom_id res chain seq x y z
N MET A 1 -12.32 -8.42 -3.11
CA MET A 1 -12.91 -8.53 -4.46
C MET A 1 -13.19 -9.99 -4.83
N GLU A 2 -14.33 -10.24 -5.47
CA GLU A 2 -14.72 -11.54 -6.01
C GLU A 2 -14.05 -11.75 -7.39
N VAL A 3 -13.59 -12.97 -7.67
CA VAL A 3 -12.66 -13.26 -8.77
C VAL A 3 -13.38 -13.30 -10.12
N GLU A 4 -14.52 -13.99 -10.20
CA GLU A 4 -15.23 -14.22 -11.45
C GLU A 4 -15.90 -12.94 -11.97
N GLY A 5 -16.46 -12.13 -11.08
CA GLY A 5 -16.98 -10.80 -11.38
C GLY A 5 -15.89 -9.89 -11.92
N THR A 6 -14.69 -9.91 -11.31
CA THR A 6 -13.53 -9.17 -11.81
C THR A 6 -13.14 -9.67 -13.20
N ARG A 7 -13.07 -10.99 -13.41
CA ARG A 7 -12.74 -11.60 -14.72
C ARG A 7 -13.69 -11.12 -15.81
N ARG A 8 -14.99 -11.21 -15.57
CA ARG A 8 -16.04 -10.81 -16.53
C ARG A 8 -15.98 -9.32 -16.83
N LEU A 9 -15.79 -8.49 -15.81
CA LEU A 9 -15.64 -7.05 -15.97
C LEU A 9 -14.45 -6.69 -16.86
N LEU A 10 -13.27 -7.25 -16.58
CA LEU A 10 -12.06 -6.93 -17.35
C LEU A 10 -12.19 -7.34 -18.82
N ARG A 11 -12.78 -8.52 -19.09
CA ARG A 11 -13.05 -8.98 -20.46
C ARG A 11 -14.04 -8.08 -21.18
N TRP A 12 -15.14 -7.73 -20.52
CA TRP A 12 -16.15 -6.86 -21.10
C TRP A 12 -15.55 -5.49 -21.48
N VAL A 13 -14.77 -4.86 -20.59
CA VAL A 13 -14.11 -3.57 -20.88
C VAL A 13 -13.22 -3.65 -22.13
N VAL A 14 -12.43 -4.72 -22.27
CA VAL A 14 -11.58 -4.91 -23.46
C VAL A 14 -12.41 -5.19 -24.73
N GLN A 15 -13.52 -5.92 -24.61
CA GLN A 15 -14.45 -6.17 -25.72
C GLN A 15 -15.09 -4.86 -26.24
N GLU A 16 -15.34 -3.89 -25.37
CA GLU A 16 -15.79 -2.54 -25.76
C GLU A 16 -14.67 -1.70 -26.39
N GLY A 17 -13.48 -2.28 -26.62
CA GLY A 17 -12.34 -1.61 -27.24
C GLY A 17 -11.56 -0.69 -26.30
N LEU A 18 -11.82 -0.76 -24.98
CA LEU A 18 -11.12 0.05 -23.98
C LEU A 18 -9.86 -0.65 -23.49
N LYS A 19 -8.75 0.09 -23.47
CA LYS A 19 -7.50 -0.37 -22.88
C LYS A 19 -7.49 -0.13 -21.38
N ILE A 20 -7.24 -1.19 -20.60
CA ILE A 20 -7.08 -1.09 -19.16
C ILE A 20 -5.61 -0.85 -18.84
N ASN A 21 -5.27 0.37 -18.39
CA ASN A 21 -3.89 0.68 -17.99
C ASN A 21 -3.57 0.18 -16.59
N SER A 22 -4.54 0.24 -15.68
CA SER A 22 -4.34 -0.14 -14.29
C SER A 22 -5.63 -0.61 -13.60
N LEU A 23 -5.47 -1.43 -12.58
CA LEU A 23 -6.53 -1.87 -11.67
C LEU A 23 -6.07 -1.67 -10.22
N THR A 24 -6.90 -1.05 -9.40
CA THR A 24 -6.65 -0.92 -7.95
C THR A 24 -7.61 -1.82 -7.17
N THR A 25 -7.10 -2.69 -6.31
CA THR A 25 -7.93 -3.63 -5.53
C THR A 25 -7.49 -3.72 -4.08
N ASP A 26 -8.33 -4.30 -3.22
CA ASP A 26 -7.88 -4.77 -1.91
C ASP A 26 -6.78 -5.81 -2.06
N SER A 27 -5.99 -6.02 -1.00
CA SER A 27 -4.91 -7.02 -0.96
C SER A 27 -5.44 -8.46 -0.97
N SER A 28 -5.90 -8.93 -2.13
CA SER A 28 -6.36 -10.29 -2.37
C SER A 28 -5.39 -11.01 -3.29
N ARG A 29 -4.76 -12.09 -2.80
CA ARG A 29 -3.86 -12.95 -3.59
C ARG A 29 -4.52 -13.48 -4.86
N ASN A 30 -5.84 -13.73 -4.82
CA ASN A 30 -6.58 -14.29 -5.94
C ASN A 30 -6.66 -13.32 -7.13
N ILE A 31 -6.65 -12.00 -6.89
CA ILE A 31 -6.68 -11.01 -7.97
C ILE A 31 -5.34 -10.95 -8.70
N THR A 32 -4.22 -11.02 -7.97
CA THR A 32 -2.89 -11.06 -8.60
C THR A 32 -2.74 -12.29 -9.48
N THR A 33 -3.21 -13.46 -9.01
CA THR A 33 -3.25 -14.69 -9.82
C THR A 33 -4.13 -14.49 -11.07
N LEU A 34 -5.33 -13.94 -10.90
CA LEU A 34 -6.24 -13.65 -12.01
C LEU A 34 -5.61 -12.74 -13.08
N LEU A 35 -4.94 -11.66 -12.69
CA LEU A 35 -4.30 -10.75 -13.63
C LEU A 35 -3.15 -11.42 -14.39
N ASN A 36 -2.39 -12.31 -13.74
CA ASN A 36 -1.35 -13.11 -14.40
C ASN A 36 -1.95 -14.10 -15.41
N GLU A 37 -3.05 -14.77 -15.06
CA GLU A 37 -3.78 -15.67 -15.96
C GLU A 37 -4.33 -14.94 -17.19
N LEU A 38 -4.88 -13.73 -17.00
CA LEU A 38 -5.49 -12.95 -18.06
C LEU A 38 -4.49 -12.12 -18.88
N LYS A 39 -3.22 -12.04 -18.46
CA LYS A 39 -2.19 -11.24 -19.13
C LYS A 39 -2.02 -11.55 -20.62
N PRO A 40 -2.09 -12.81 -21.11
CA PRO A 40 -2.01 -13.11 -22.54
C PRO A 40 -3.22 -12.57 -23.34
N GLU A 41 -4.37 -12.44 -22.69
CA GLU A 41 -5.63 -12.00 -23.29
C GLU A 41 -5.79 -10.47 -23.26
N LEU A 42 -5.50 -9.85 -22.13
CA LEU A 42 -5.76 -8.44 -21.87
C LEU A 42 -4.51 -7.55 -22.01
N GLY A 43 -3.33 -8.15 -22.11
CA GLY A 43 -2.06 -7.45 -22.05
C GLY A 43 -1.64 -7.07 -20.62
N PRO A 44 -0.57 -6.27 -20.47
CA PRO A 44 -0.09 -5.86 -19.15
C PRO A 44 -1.04 -4.83 -18.51
N ILE A 45 -1.54 -5.14 -17.32
CA ILE A 45 -2.32 -4.25 -16.46
C ILE A 45 -1.49 -3.95 -15.21
N ALA A 46 -1.26 -2.68 -14.90
CA ALA A 46 -0.63 -2.30 -13.65
C ALA A 46 -1.58 -2.59 -12.47
N HIS A 47 -1.16 -3.40 -11.51
CA HIS A 47 -1.95 -3.71 -10.33
C HIS A 47 -1.51 -2.85 -9.16
N PHE A 48 -2.44 -2.08 -8.60
CA PHE A 48 -2.24 -1.29 -7.39
C PHE A 48 -3.09 -1.81 -6.25
N TYR A 49 -2.67 -1.51 -5.03
CA TYR A 49 -3.45 -1.79 -3.83
C TYR A 49 -4.13 -0.53 -3.31
N ASP A 50 -5.31 -0.69 -2.74
CA ASP A 50 -5.98 0.40 -2.05
C ASP A 50 -5.21 0.82 -0.78
N GLY A 51 -4.73 2.07 -0.79
CA GLY A 51 -3.99 2.67 0.32
C GLY A 51 -4.83 2.83 1.60
N TRP A 52 -6.15 2.98 1.50
CA TRP A 52 -7.02 3.07 2.68
C TRP A 52 -7.01 1.76 3.48
N HIS A 53 -7.09 0.62 2.78
CA HIS A 53 -7.00 -0.70 3.39
C HIS A 53 -5.65 -0.90 4.10
N MET A 54 -4.56 -0.42 3.52
CA MET A 54 -3.23 -0.43 4.15
C MET A 54 -3.21 0.37 5.46
N ILE A 55 -3.78 1.57 5.46
CA ILE A 55 -3.85 2.43 6.67
C ILE A 55 -4.70 1.80 7.76
N LYS A 56 -5.84 1.23 7.37
CA LYS A 56 -6.72 0.51 8.30
C LYS A 56 -6.01 -0.69 8.91
N TRP A 57 -5.33 -1.49 8.09
CA TRP A 57 -4.54 -2.62 8.54
C TRP A 57 -3.45 -2.18 9.54
N LEU A 58 -2.68 -1.14 9.20
CA LEU A 58 -1.64 -0.61 10.08
C LEU A 58 -2.22 -0.14 11.41
N GLY A 59 -3.33 0.59 11.39
CA GLY A 59 -4.02 1.03 12.60
C GLY A 59 -4.45 -0.13 13.51
N ASN A 60 -5.00 -1.19 12.92
CA ASN A 60 -5.36 -2.40 13.66
C ASN A 60 -4.11 -3.05 14.28
N ARG A 61 -3.01 -3.14 13.52
CA ARG A 61 -1.78 -3.73 14.01
C ARG A 61 -1.17 -2.94 15.16
N LEU A 62 -1.10 -1.61 15.06
CA LEU A 62 -0.62 -0.75 16.15
C LEU A 62 -1.46 -0.91 17.42
N ARG A 63 -2.78 -1.06 17.28
CA ARG A 63 -3.69 -1.31 18.40
C ARG A 63 -3.51 -2.70 19.03
N GLU A 64 -3.17 -3.71 18.24
CA GLU A 64 -2.83 -5.04 18.75
C GLU A 64 -1.54 -4.98 19.56
N GLU A 65 -0.49 -4.40 18.99
CA GLU A 65 0.82 -4.27 19.62
C GLU A 65 0.77 -3.41 20.89
N SER A 66 -0.08 -2.38 20.94
CA SER A 66 -0.22 -1.53 22.14
C SER A 66 -0.73 -2.27 23.37
N LYS A 67 -1.29 -3.49 23.21
CA LYS A 67 -1.78 -4.32 24.32
C LYS A 67 -0.67 -5.14 24.98
N ALA A 68 0.50 -5.25 24.36
CA ALA A 68 1.64 -5.94 24.96
C ALA A 68 2.16 -5.18 26.19
N SER A 69 2.74 -5.92 27.15
CA SER A 69 3.29 -5.34 28.37
C SER A 69 4.39 -4.32 28.04
N GLY A 70 4.26 -3.10 28.56
CA GLY A 70 5.18 -1.99 28.26
C GLY A 70 4.92 -1.26 26.93
N CYS A 71 3.96 -1.70 26.11
CA CYS A 71 3.70 -1.14 24.78
C CYS A 71 2.52 -0.16 24.69
N ALA A 72 1.88 0.17 25.82
CA ALA A 72 0.77 1.12 25.87
C ALA A 72 1.03 2.47 25.15
N PRO A 73 2.26 3.05 25.17
CA PRO A 73 2.56 4.28 24.43
C PRO A 73 2.32 4.21 22.92
N ILE A 74 2.35 3.01 22.29
CA ILE A 74 2.09 2.85 20.85
C ILE A 74 0.71 3.41 20.47
N ALA A 75 -0.30 3.23 21.33
CA ALA A 75 -1.66 3.71 21.07
C ALA A 75 -1.73 5.23 20.91
N VAL A 76 -0.88 5.97 21.62
CA VAL A 76 -0.81 7.45 21.57
C VAL A 76 -0.35 7.92 20.18
N TRP A 77 0.51 7.15 19.52
CA TRP A 77 1.08 7.49 18.21
C TRP A 77 0.26 6.97 17.03
N ALA A 78 -0.71 6.09 17.26
CA ALA A 78 -1.39 5.36 16.19
C ALA A 78 -2.05 6.27 15.13
N GLU A 79 -2.74 7.33 15.55
CA GLU A 79 -3.36 8.29 14.62
C GLU A 79 -2.32 9.09 13.82
N ASN A 80 -1.22 9.49 14.47
CA ASN A 80 -0.14 10.22 13.82
C ASN A 80 0.55 9.34 12.76
N VAL A 81 0.82 8.07 13.09
CA VAL A 81 1.44 7.12 12.17
C VAL A 81 0.52 6.81 10.98
N LYS A 82 -0.79 6.62 11.20
CA LYS A 82 -1.77 6.46 10.11
C LYS A 82 -1.80 7.68 9.18
N THR A 83 -1.83 8.88 9.76
CA THR A 83 -1.82 10.14 9.01
C THR A 83 -0.53 10.29 8.20
N HIS A 84 0.62 9.92 8.78
CA HIS A 84 1.90 9.93 8.09
C HIS A 84 1.92 8.94 6.92
N LEU A 85 1.37 7.73 7.09
CA LEU A 85 1.25 6.77 6.00
C LEU A 85 0.37 7.31 4.87
N TRP A 86 -0.78 7.93 5.17
CA TRP A 86 -1.62 8.54 4.14
C TRP A 86 -0.88 9.62 3.35
N ARG A 87 -0.18 10.52 4.04
CA ARG A 87 0.65 11.54 3.39
C ARG A 87 1.77 10.92 2.55
N SER A 88 2.37 9.84 3.05
CA SER A 88 3.42 9.10 2.32
C SER A 88 2.89 8.48 1.03
N ILE A 89 1.66 7.97 1.04
CA ILE A 89 0.99 7.47 -0.17
C ILE A 89 0.73 8.63 -1.15
N GLN A 90 0.18 9.75 -0.67
CA GLN A 90 -0.12 10.91 -1.51
C GLN A 90 1.12 11.51 -2.19
N VAL A 91 2.25 11.59 -1.47
CA VAL A 91 3.50 12.17 -1.98
C VAL A 91 4.32 11.15 -2.77
N GLY A 92 4.36 9.90 -2.31
CA GLY A 92 5.21 8.85 -2.87
C GLY A 92 4.68 8.23 -4.16
N ALA A 93 3.36 8.07 -4.30
CA ALA A 93 2.77 7.39 -5.46
C ALA A 93 3.01 8.15 -6.79
N GLY A 94 3.13 9.48 -6.74
CA GLY A 94 3.40 10.32 -7.92
C GLY A 94 4.89 10.59 -8.19
N ASN A 95 5.79 10.18 -7.30
CA ASN A 95 7.20 10.56 -7.35
C ASN A 95 8.12 9.33 -7.26
N GLY A 96 8.07 8.46 -8.28
CA GLY A 96 8.94 7.28 -8.37
C GLY A 96 8.66 6.18 -7.33
N ASP A 97 7.42 6.09 -6.82
CA ASP A 97 6.99 5.15 -5.76
C ASP A 97 7.83 5.24 -4.48
N MET A 98 7.98 6.47 -3.98
CA MET A 98 8.72 6.75 -2.75
C MET A 98 7.93 6.51 -1.47
N VAL A 99 6.78 5.83 -1.52
CA VAL A 99 5.87 5.67 -0.37
C VAL A 99 6.61 5.08 0.84
N ASN A 100 7.37 4.01 0.61
CA ASN A 100 8.17 3.37 1.68
C ASN A 100 9.26 4.30 2.24
N HIS A 101 9.92 5.07 1.38
CA HIS A 101 10.97 5.99 1.80
C HIS A 101 10.41 7.11 2.69
N VAL A 102 9.31 7.73 2.27
CA VAL A 102 8.65 8.80 3.03
C VAL A 102 8.05 8.25 4.31
N PHE A 103 7.43 7.07 4.27
CA PHE A 103 6.83 6.48 5.48
C PHE A 103 7.90 6.15 6.53
N ASN A 104 9.02 5.55 6.13
CA ASN A 104 10.09 5.14 7.04
C ASN A 104 10.82 6.31 7.74
N THR A 105 10.63 7.55 7.31
CA THR A 105 11.16 8.72 8.06
C THR A 105 10.54 8.85 9.45
N CYS A 106 9.36 8.26 9.70
CA CYS A 106 8.79 8.24 11.04
C CYS A 106 9.70 7.53 12.07
N LEU A 107 10.50 6.55 11.65
CA LEU A 107 11.48 5.87 12.50
C LEU A 107 12.63 6.79 12.93
N MET A 108 12.97 7.78 12.10
CA MET A 108 13.97 8.80 12.46
C MET A 108 13.44 9.70 13.58
N HIS A 109 12.18 10.11 13.50
CA HIS A 109 11.53 10.88 14.56
C HIS A 109 11.44 10.10 15.88
N VAL A 110 11.17 8.79 15.85
CA VAL A 110 11.20 7.93 17.05
C VAL A 110 12.58 7.94 17.71
N ARG A 111 13.66 8.00 16.91
CA ARG A 111 15.04 8.12 17.39
C ARG A 111 15.45 9.55 17.75
N ASN A 112 14.53 10.51 17.70
CA ASN A 112 14.79 11.94 17.86
C ASN A 112 15.85 12.49 16.87
N VAL A 113 15.89 11.95 15.65
CA VAL A 113 16.76 12.40 14.56
C VAL A 113 15.92 13.18 13.55
N HIS A 114 16.24 14.46 13.36
CA HIS A 114 15.48 15.38 12.49
C HIS A 114 16.26 15.81 11.25
N GLN A 115 17.47 15.30 11.07
CA GLN A 115 18.31 15.55 9.90
C GLN A 115 18.92 14.22 9.45
N TRP A 116 18.78 13.92 8.16
CA TRP A 116 19.37 12.74 7.54
C TRP A 116 19.77 13.08 6.11
N ALA A 117 20.84 12.46 5.62
CA ALA A 117 21.18 12.53 4.21
C ALA A 117 20.02 11.94 3.38
N PRO A 118 19.77 12.39 2.14
CA PRO A 118 18.84 11.71 1.24
C PRO A 118 19.39 10.31 0.96
N VAL A 119 18.90 9.29 1.66
CA VAL A 119 19.46 7.93 1.55
C VAL A 119 18.73 7.14 0.46
N SER A 120 19.48 6.72 -0.55
CA SER A 120 19.17 5.55 -1.37
C SER A 120 19.11 4.32 -0.46
N VAL A 121 17.89 3.85 -0.19
CA VAL A 121 17.54 2.55 0.43
C VAL A 121 18.16 2.30 1.82
N LEU A 122 17.36 2.52 2.87
CA LEU A 122 17.64 1.94 4.19
C LEU A 122 17.40 0.43 4.09
N TYR A 123 18.49 -0.34 4.03
CA TYR A 123 18.51 -1.74 4.43
C TYR A 123 18.38 -1.76 5.96
N ILE A 124 17.20 -2.12 6.46
CA ILE A 124 17.00 -2.42 7.88
C ILE A 124 17.28 -3.92 8.02
N PRO A 125 18.35 -4.33 8.74
CA PRO A 125 18.60 -5.76 9.04
C PRO A 125 17.53 -6.35 9.96
#